data_AF-A0A954BUU0-F1
#
_entry.id   AF-A0A954BUU0-F1
#
_cell.length_a   1.000
_cell.length_b   1.000
_cell.length_c   1.000
_cell.angle_alpha   90.00
_cell.angle_beta   90.00
_cell.angle_gamma   90.00
#
_symmetry.space_group_name_H-M   'P 1'
#
loop_
_entity.id
_entity.type
_entity.pdbx_description
1 polymer ?
#
loop_
_entity_poly.entity_id
_entity_poly.type
_entity_poly.pdbx_seq_one_letter_code
_entity_poly.pdbx_strand_id
1 'polypeptide(L)'
;MNTWVGIEVTRQIRLEDGAIASSGKLEVGGVNLLAHQIEIAKQLTSPDQICVLTPQGDEAVLELIAEHGLRELAPFDFIAMLSDRAKHGEEGAAVLLRQIAPLRDVKDVKKALKLLKKHPVVISASKPPKGHPRHEPLPGEDEPDYRCLAFEVRRISEFSMQAMTGLSAGNEDLLFVDWDSFTEYARPEDEAHAAEVIRKWKG
;
A
#
# COMPACT_ATOMS: atom_id res chain seq x y z
N MET A 1 -13.92 -4.88 -15.00
CA MET A 1 -13.50 -5.74 -13.88
C MET A 1 -13.72 -4.93 -12.62
N ASN A 2 -14.53 -5.43 -11.69
CA ASN A 2 -14.74 -4.74 -10.41
C ASN A 2 -13.40 -4.69 -9.65
N THR A 3 -13.14 -3.57 -8.97
CA THR A 3 -11.86 -3.35 -8.28
C THR A 3 -12.14 -2.86 -6.88
N TRP A 4 -11.81 -3.68 -5.89
CA TRP A 4 -11.88 -3.31 -4.49
C TRP A 4 -10.51 -2.87 -4.01
N VAL A 5 -10.45 -1.78 -3.25
CA VAL A 5 -9.20 -1.24 -2.72
C VAL A 5 -9.22 -1.34 -1.20
N GLY A 6 -8.23 -2.01 -0.63
CA GLY A 6 -7.89 -1.93 0.78
C GLY A 6 -6.70 -0.99 0.95
N ILE A 7 -6.80 -0.01 1.86
CA ILE A 7 -5.66 0.85 2.24
C ILE A 7 -5.22 0.43 3.65
N GLU A 8 -4.09 -0.26 3.76
CA GLU A 8 -3.53 -0.68 5.03
C GLU A 8 -2.99 0.52 5.81
N VAL A 9 -3.58 0.75 7.00
CA VAL A 9 -3.13 1.76 7.96
C VAL A 9 -2.14 1.11 8.92
N THR A 10 -0.96 1.70 9.05
CA THR A 10 0.04 1.23 10.02
C THR A 10 -0.39 1.60 11.43
N ARG A 11 -0.17 0.71 12.40
CA ARG A 11 -0.67 0.86 13.79
C ARG A 11 -0.16 2.14 14.44
N GLN A 12 1.15 2.36 14.42
CA GLN A 12 1.83 3.47 15.10
C GLN A 12 3.21 3.66 14.45
N ILE A 13 3.55 4.90 14.09
CA ILE A 13 4.90 5.25 13.65
C ILE A 13 5.51 6.14 14.72
N ARG A 14 6.72 5.78 15.14
CA ARG A 14 7.51 6.61 16.03
C ARG A 14 8.18 7.70 15.20
N LEU A 15 8.07 8.95 15.66
CA LEU A 15 8.74 10.11 15.08
C LEU A 15 10.17 10.23 15.65
N GLU A 16 11.00 11.08 15.04
CA GLU A 16 12.39 11.30 15.47
C GLU A 16 12.49 11.77 16.94
N ASP A 17 11.50 12.52 17.43
CA ASP A 17 11.42 13.00 18.83
C ASP A 17 10.91 11.94 19.82
N GLY A 18 10.60 10.73 19.34
CA GLY A 18 10.07 9.63 20.13
C GLY A 18 8.55 9.64 20.33
N ALA A 19 7.84 10.66 19.84
CA ALA A 19 6.38 10.69 19.86
C ALA A 19 5.80 9.64 18.92
N ILE A 20 4.57 9.20 19.20
CA ILE A 20 3.81 8.31 18.32
C ILE A 20 2.88 9.18 17.50
N ALA A 21 3.06 9.18 16.18
CA ALA A 21 2.15 9.85 15.27
C ALA A 21 0.83 9.07 15.16
N SER A 22 -0.29 9.79 15.28
CA SER A 22 -1.60 9.26 14.86
C SER A 22 -1.54 8.96 13.37
N SER A 23 -2.03 7.79 12.98
CA SER A 23 -2.00 7.36 11.58
C SER A 23 -2.83 8.30 10.73
N GLY A 24 -3.94 8.83 11.24
CA GLY A 24 -4.76 9.81 10.52
C GLY A 24 -4.08 11.17 10.31
N LYS A 25 -3.02 11.47 11.07
CA LYS A 25 -2.28 12.74 11.01
C LYS A 25 -0.86 12.60 10.46
N LEU A 26 -0.52 11.42 9.93
CA LEU A 26 0.80 11.13 9.43
C LEU A 26 1.11 11.95 8.18
N GLU A 27 2.01 12.92 8.31
CA GLU A 27 2.39 13.85 7.25
C GLU A 27 3.87 13.74 6.91
N VAL A 28 4.19 13.70 5.62
CA VAL A 28 5.57 13.73 5.13
C VAL A 28 5.66 14.71 3.97
N GLY A 29 6.62 15.64 4.01
CA GLY A 29 6.80 16.64 2.96
C GLY A 29 5.57 17.54 2.72
N GLY A 30 4.76 17.80 3.75
CA GLY A 30 3.53 18.59 3.61
C GLY A 30 2.34 17.81 3.01
N VAL A 31 2.34 16.48 3.08
CA VAL A 31 1.28 15.61 2.55
C VAL A 31 0.85 14.60 3.60
N ASN A 32 -0.44 14.60 3.93
CA ASN A 32 -1.04 13.53 4.71
C ASN A 32 -1.05 12.24 3.89
N LEU A 33 -0.37 11.21 4.38
CA LEU A 33 -0.12 10.00 3.60
C LEU A 33 -1.41 9.19 3.34
N LEU A 34 -2.33 9.15 4.29
CA LEU A 34 -3.61 8.44 4.13
C LEU A 34 -4.51 9.18 3.13
N ALA A 35 -4.68 10.49 3.29
CA ALA A 35 -5.47 11.30 2.38
C ALA A 35 -4.95 11.19 0.94
N HIS A 36 -3.62 11.22 0.75
CA HIS A 36 -3.00 11.03 -0.56
C HIS A 36 -3.33 9.65 -1.16
N GLN A 37 -3.21 8.57 -0.39
CA GLN A 37 -3.57 7.23 -0.88
C GLN A 37 -5.07 7.05 -1.15
N ILE A 38 -5.93 7.76 -0.43
CA ILE A 38 -7.37 7.79 -0.72
C ILE A 38 -7.61 8.42 -2.10
N GLU A 39 -6.93 9.51 -2.44
CA GLU A 39 -7.04 10.12 -3.77
C GLU A 39 -6.47 9.24 -4.89
N ILE A 40 -5.42 8.46 -4.62
CA ILE A 40 -4.94 7.41 -5.53
C ILE A 40 -6.01 6.32 -5.70
N ALA A 41 -6.62 5.85 -4.62
CA ALA A 41 -7.65 4.79 -4.66
C ALA A 41 -8.89 5.21 -5.46
N LYS A 42 -9.35 6.47 -5.32
CA LYS A 42 -10.49 7.01 -6.08
C LYS A 42 -10.26 7.08 -7.59
N GLN A 43 -9.00 7.12 -8.02
CA GLN A 43 -8.66 7.05 -9.45
C GLN A 43 -8.69 5.61 -10.02
N LEU A 44 -8.85 4.61 -9.14
CA LEU A 44 -8.95 3.19 -9.49
C LEU A 44 -10.40 2.69 -9.45
N THR A 45 -11.18 3.15 -8.48
CA THR A 45 -12.54 2.65 -8.24
C THR A 45 -13.43 3.69 -7.54
N SER A 46 -14.72 3.37 -7.36
CA SER A 46 -15.68 4.22 -6.66
C SER A 46 -15.55 4.12 -5.12
N PRO A 47 -15.90 5.18 -4.37
CA PRO A 47 -15.76 5.21 -2.90
C PRO A 47 -16.34 4.01 -2.14
N ASP A 48 -17.45 3.44 -2.61
CA ASP A 48 -18.10 2.28 -2.00
C ASP A 48 -17.30 0.96 -2.09
N GLN A 49 -16.27 0.93 -2.95
CA GLN A 49 -15.34 -0.19 -3.12
C GLN A 49 -13.98 0.07 -2.45
N ILE A 50 -13.83 1.18 -1.73
CA ILE A 50 -12.60 1.55 -1.02
C ILE A 50 -12.82 1.34 0.48
N CYS A 51 -11.95 0.55 1.09
CA CYS A 51 -11.93 0.28 2.52
C CYS A 51 -10.60 0.72 3.10
N VAL A 52 -10.62 1.55 4.14
CA VAL A 52 -9.46 1.85 4.95
C VAL A 52 -9.36 0.75 6.01
N LEU A 53 -8.23 0.03 6.01
CA LEU A 53 -8.02 -1.14 6.82
C LEU A 53 -7.35 -0.75 8.13
N THR A 54 -8.14 -0.58 9.18
CA THR A 54 -7.65 -0.14 10.48
C THR A 54 -7.56 -1.35 11.43
N PRO A 55 -6.41 -1.54 12.08
CA PRO A 55 -6.29 -2.55 13.14
C PRO A 55 -6.84 -2.05 14.49
N GLN A 56 -7.01 -0.75 14.67
CA GLN A 56 -7.46 -0.08 15.89
C GLN A 56 -8.15 1.23 15.51
N GLY A 57 -9.12 1.69 16.33
CA GLY A 57 -9.78 2.96 16.10
C GLY A 57 -8.83 4.15 16.32
N ASP A 58 -8.65 4.97 15.28
CA ASP A 58 -7.97 6.27 15.34
C ASP A 58 -8.98 7.32 14.86
N GLU A 59 -9.34 8.26 15.73
CA GLU A 59 -10.36 9.28 15.44
C GLU A 59 -10.04 10.11 14.19
N ALA A 60 -8.77 10.47 13.97
CA ALA A 60 -8.37 11.23 12.79
C ALA A 60 -8.45 10.39 11.50
N VAL A 61 -8.27 9.07 11.61
CA VAL A 61 -8.53 8.16 10.48
C VAL A 61 -10.02 8.10 10.18
N LEU A 62 -10.87 8.01 11.21
CA LEU A 62 -12.33 7.99 11.07
C LEU A 62 -12.86 9.28 10.44
N GLU A 63 -12.30 10.44 10.81
CA GLU A 63 -12.61 11.73 10.20
C GLU A 63 -12.33 11.70 8.68
N LEU A 64 -11.13 11.28 8.26
CA LEU A 64 -10.77 11.17 6.84
C LEU A 64 -11.68 10.18 6.08
N ILE A 65 -12.03 9.05 6.70
CA ILE A 65 -12.96 8.07 6.14
C ILE A 65 -14.33 8.73 5.91
N ALA A 66 -14.85 9.47 6.89
CA ALA A 66 -16.15 10.13 6.81
C ALA A 66 -16.15 11.25 5.75
N GLU A 67 -15.12 12.10 5.72
CA GLU A 67 -14.94 13.18 4.73
C GLU A 67 -14.96 12.67 3.28
N HIS A 68 -14.44 11.46 3.08
CA HIS A 68 -14.35 10.84 1.76
C HIS A 68 -15.45 9.82 1.47
N GLY A 69 -16.39 9.59 2.40
CA GLY A 69 -17.49 8.65 2.24
C GLY A 69 -17.04 7.19 2.07
N LEU A 70 -15.96 6.80 2.74
CA LEU A 70 -15.35 5.47 2.64
C LEU A 70 -15.85 4.54 3.75
N ARG A 71 -15.36 3.30 3.76
CA ARG A 71 -15.61 2.33 4.83
C ARG A 71 -14.34 2.06 5.64
N GLU A 72 -14.52 1.94 6.95
CA GLU A 72 -13.53 1.30 7.82
C GLU A 72 -13.80 -0.21 7.84
N LEU A 73 -12.75 -1.03 7.76
CA LEU A 73 -12.83 -2.47 8.04
C LEU A 73 -11.57 -2.93 8.78
N ALA A 74 -11.70 -3.97 9.62
CA ALA A 74 -10.51 -4.71 10.01
C ALA A 74 -9.94 -5.46 8.79
N PRO A 75 -8.61 -5.69 8.71
CA PRO A 75 -8.00 -6.47 7.64
C PRO A 75 -8.67 -7.83 7.36
N PHE A 76 -9.05 -8.54 8.43
CA PHE A 76 -9.73 -9.83 8.35
C PHE A 76 -11.13 -9.72 7.74
N ASP A 77 -11.87 -8.66 8.06
CA ASP A 77 -13.22 -8.43 7.54
C ASP A 77 -13.19 -8.09 6.05
N PHE A 78 -12.16 -7.36 5.60
CA PHE A 78 -11.94 -7.12 4.18
C PHE A 78 -11.66 -8.42 3.41
N ILE A 79 -10.82 -9.30 3.94
CA ILE A 79 -10.61 -10.63 3.35
C ILE A 79 -11.92 -11.44 3.32
N ALA A 80 -12.65 -11.46 4.43
CA ALA A 80 -13.91 -12.21 4.51
C ALA A 80 -14.93 -11.69 3.49
N MET A 81 -15.06 -10.37 3.34
CA MET A 81 -15.91 -9.73 2.34
C MET A 81 -15.51 -10.15 0.92
N LEU A 82 -14.23 -10.11 0.56
CA LEU A 82 -13.77 -10.49 -0.78
C LEU A 82 -13.95 -11.99 -1.04
N SER A 83 -13.69 -12.83 -0.05
CA SER A 83 -13.88 -14.28 -0.13
C SER A 83 -15.34 -14.65 -0.32
N ASP A 84 -16.25 -13.99 0.40
CA ASP A 84 -17.69 -14.21 0.26
C ASP A 84 -18.17 -13.86 -1.16
N ARG A 85 -17.74 -12.72 -1.70
CA ARG A 85 -18.03 -12.32 -3.09
C ARG A 85 -17.53 -13.33 -4.11
N ALA A 86 -16.29 -13.80 -3.95
CA ALA A 86 -15.70 -14.81 -4.82
C ALA A 86 -16.48 -16.14 -4.78
N LYS A 87 -16.95 -16.58 -3.60
CA LYS A 87 -17.80 -17.78 -3.44
C LYS A 87 -19.15 -17.64 -4.16
N HIS A 88 -19.67 -16.43 -4.28
CA HIS A 88 -20.89 -16.12 -5.03
C HIS A 88 -20.64 -15.87 -6.52
N GLY A 89 -19.43 -16.15 -7.01
CA GLY A 89 -19.09 -16.07 -8.43
C GLY A 89 -18.86 -14.64 -8.94
N GLU A 90 -18.70 -13.66 -8.05
CA GLU A 90 -18.23 -12.34 -8.48
C GLU A 90 -16.79 -12.46 -9.01
N GLU A 91 -16.51 -11.81 -10.14
CA GLU A 91 -15.17 -11.69 -10.67
C GLU A 91 -14.64 -10.26 -10.46
N GLY A 92 -13.38 -10.17 -10.05
CA GLY A 92 -12.69 -8.89 -10.04
C GLY A 92 -11.33 -8.94 -9.38
N ALA A 93 -10.85 -7.77 -9.00
CA ALA A 93 -9.52 -7.58 -8.44
C ALA A 93 -9.59 -6.89 -7.07
N ALA A 94 -8.72 -7.31 -6.16
CA ALA A 94 -8.40 -6.59 -4.96
C ALA A 94 -7.05 -5.88 -5.14
N VAL A 95 -7.00 -4.60 -4.79
CA VAL A 95 -5.78 -3.81 -4.70
C VAL A 95 -5.52 -3.54 -3.23
N LEU A 96 -4.34 -3.91 -2.74
CA LEU A 96 -3.87 -3.53 -1.41
C LEU A 96 -2.85 -2.40 -1.57
N LEU A 97 -3.21 -1.23 -1.08
CA LEU A 97 -2.33 -0.06 -0.96
C LEU A 97 -1.85 0.05 0.49
N ARG A 98 -0.66 0.62 0.69
CA ARG A 98 -0.12 0.89 2.02
C ARG A 98 -0.12 2.39 2.27
N GLN A 99 -0.58 2.81 3.44
CA GLN A 99 -0.51 4.20 3.86
C GLN A 99 0.94 4.70 3.85
N ILE A 100 1.86 3.90 4.39
CA ILE A 100 3.28 4.25 4.52
C ILE A 100 4.06 4.12 3.22
N ALA A 101 3.44 3.59 2.16
CA ALA A 101 4.05 3.52 0.84
C ALA A 101 3.19 4.24 -0.21
N PRO A 102 2.97 5.56 -0.07
CA PRO A 102 2.10 6.31 -0.98
C PRO A 102 2.66 6.26 -2.41
N LEU A 103 1.77 6.09 -3.38
CA LEU A 103 2.14 6.09 -4.80
C LEU A 103 2.06 7.50 -5.36
N ARG A 104 2.94 7.84 -6.30
CA ARG A 104 2.82 9.10 -7.05
C ARG A 104 1.52 9.15 -7.85
N ASP A 105 1.21 8.06 -8.54
CA ASP A 105 0.09 7.95 -9.47
C ASP A 105 -0.37 6.49 -9.63
N VAL A 106 -1.48 6.27 -10.32
CA VAL A 106 -2.11 4.95 -10.51
C VAL A 106 -1.56 4.12 -11.67
N LYS A 107 -0.55 4.60 -12.41
CA LYS A 107 -0.09 3.98 -13.67
C LYS A 107 0.31 2.52 -13.47
N ASP A 108 1.13 2.25 -12.45
CA ASP A 108 1.66 0.91 -12.21
C ASP A 108 0.61 -0.04 -11.62
N VAL A 109 -0.32 0.47 -10.81
CA VAL A 109 -1.48 -0.30 -10.35
C VAL A 109 -2.37 -0.70 -11.53
N LYS A 110 -2.64 0.23 -12.47
CA LYS A 110 -3.39 -0.05 -13.70
C LYS A 110 -2.66 -1.06 -14.60
N LYS A 111 -1.32 -1.06 -14.60
CA LYS A 111 -0.52 -2.07 -15.30
C LYS A 111 -0.67 -3.45 -14.63
N ALA A 112 -0.57 -3.52 -13.30
CA ALA A 112 -0.77 -4.76 -12.54
C ALA A 112 -2.19 -5.35 -12.73
N LEU A 113 -3.23 -4.51 -12.72
CA LEU A 113 -4.61 -4.94 -13.00
C LEU A 113 -4.77 -5.56 -14.39
N LYS A 114 -4.03 -5.09 -15.41
CA LYS A 114 -4.03 -5.71 -16.74
C LYS A 114 -3.32 -7.06 -16.76
N LEU A 115 -2.26 -7.21 -15.96
CA LEU A 115 -1.51 -8.46 -15.82
C LEU A 115 -2.33 -9.55 -15.14
N LEU A 116 -3.38 -9.20 -14.38
CA LEU A 116 -4.29 -10.18 -13.77
C LEU A 116 -4.97 -11.14 -14.77
N LYS A 117 -4.98 -10.82 -16.06
CA LYS A 117 -5.46 -11.73 -17.12
C LYS A 117 -4.59 -12.99 -17.25
N LYS A 118 -3.31 -12.90 -16.89
CA LYS A 118 -2.33 -13.98 -17.01
C LYS A 118 -1.86 -14.47 -15.65
N HIS A 119 -1.75 -13.56 -14.69
CA HIS A 119 -1.13 -13.80 -13.40
C HIS A 119 -2.17 -13.62 -12.29
N PRO A 120 -2.41 -14.60 -11.40
CA PRO A 120 -3.43 -14.48 -10.36
C PRO A 120 -3.10 -13.39 -9.31
N VAL A 121 -1.81 -13.16 -9.09
CA VAL A 121 -1.26 -12.22 -8.11
C VAL A 121 -0.11 -11.45 -8.75
N VAL A 122 -0.10 -10.13 -8.57
CA VAL A 122 0.96 -9.23 -9.02
C VAL A 122 1.37 -8.33 -7.85
N ILE A 123 2.64 -8.35 -7.49
CA ILE A 123 3.20 -7.55 -6.40
C ILE A 123 4.16 -6.53 -6.98
N SER A 124 4.05 -5.27 -6.55
CA SER A 124 5.05 -4.26 -6.91
C SER A 124 6.37 -4.58 -6.23
N ALA A 125 7.47 -4.47 -6.96
CA ALA A 125 8.80 -4.55 -6.38
C ALA A 125 9.63 -3.37 -6.89
N SER A 126 10.43 -2.77 -6.01
CA SER A 126 11.47 -1.85 -6.43
C SER A 126 12.75 -2.12 -5.67
N LYS A 127 13.88 -1.77 -6.29
CA LYS A 127 15.18 -1.82 -5.65
C LYS A 127 15.61 -0.40 -5.29
N PRO A 128 16.11 -0.16 -4.07
CA PRO A 128 16.71 1.12 -3.75
C PRO A 128 17.89 1.42 -4.69
N PRO A 129 18.21 2.70 -4.96
CA PRO A 129 19.39 3.05 -5.73
C PRO A 129 20.67 2.70 -4.95
N LYS A 130 21.77 2.50 -5.68
CA LYS A 130 23.09 2.23 -5.08
C LYS A 130 23.49 3.35 -4.11
N GLY A 131 23.96 2.97 -2.92
CA GLY A 131 24.35 3.90 -1.86
C GLY A 131 23.19 4.37 -0.96
N HIS A 132 21.97 3.88 -1.18
CA HIS A 132 20.89 4.04 -0.22
C HIS A 132 21.18 3.18 1.04
N PRO A 133 20.86 3.63 2.26
CA PRO A 133 21.13 2.87 3.50
C PRO A 133 20.51 1.46 3.53
N ARG A 134 19.44 1.24 2.76
CA ARG A 134 18.79 -0.07 2.59
C ARG A 134 19.45 -0.96 1.52
N HIS A 135 20.50 -0.52 0.84
CA HIS A 135 21.17 -1.28 -0.24
C HIS A 135 22.44 -2.01 0.26
N GLU A 136 22.99 -1.65 1.43
CA GLU A 136 24.29 -2.16 1.85
C GLU A 136 24.17 -3.44 2.70
N PRO A 137 24.55 -4.63 2.16
CA PRO A 137 24.70 -5.83 2.98
C PRO A 137 25.83 -5.61 3.98
N LEU A 138 25.71 -6.23 5.16
CA LEU A 138 26.84 -6.28 6.08
C LEU A 138 28.01 -7.02 5.41
N PRO A 139 29.27 -6.69 5.74
CA PRO A 139 30.43 -7.35 5.15
C PRO A 139 30.37 -8.88 5.35
N GLY A 140 30.33 -9.63 4.25
CA GLY A 140 30.32 -11.10 4.26
C GLY A 140 28.93 -11.74 4.20
N GLU A 141 27.86 -10.95 4.11
CA GLU A 141 26.50 -11.45 3.87
C GLU A 141 26.17 -11.50 2.37
N ASP A 142 25.36 -12.47 1.98
CA ASP A 142 24.72 -12.46 0.66
C ASP A 142 23.88 -11.18 0.52
N GLU A 143 23.78 -10.63 -0.70
CA GLU A 143 22.92 -9.47 -0.96
C GLU A 143 21.47 -9.85 -0.60
N PRO A 144 20.88 -9.29 0.47
CA PRO A 144 19.55 -9.69 0.85
C PRO A 144 18.54 -9.11 -0.13
N ASP A 145 17.36 -9.69 -0.13
CA ASP A 145 16.27 -9.29 -1.00
C ASP A 145 15.64 -7.97 -0.52
N TYR A 146 16.30 -6.85 -0.82
CA TYR A 146 15.89 -5.49 -0.42
C TYR A 146 14.71 -4.93 -1.23
N ARG A 147 13.81 -5.79 -1.74
CA ARG A 147 12.67 -5.33 -2.52
C ARG A 147 11.69 -4.56 -1.63
N CYS A 148 11.53 -3.28 -1.91
CA CYS A 148 10.46 -2.48 -1.32
C CYS A 148 9.15 -2.76 -2.07
N LEU A 149 8.07 -2.98 -1.31
CA LEU A 149 6.75 -3.31 -1.83
C LEU A 149 5.79 -2.14 -1.55
N ALA A 150 5.27 -1.53 -2.60
CA ALA A 150 4.37 -0.37 -2.51
C ALA A 150 2.89 -0.77 -2.51
N PHE A 151 2.53 -1.73 -3.37
CA PHE A 151 1.18 -2.22 -3.52
C PHE A 151 1.15 -3.68 -3.96
N GLU A 152 -0.03 -4.26 -3.86
CA GLU A 152 -0.32 -5.60 -4.34
C GLU A 152 -1.67 -5.62 -5.06
N VAL A 153 -1.76 -6.45 -6.11
CA VAL A 153 -2.98 -6.65 -6.89
C VAL A 153 -3.24 -8.14 -7.04
N ARG A 154 -4.41 -8.60 -6.59
CA ARG A 154 -4.84 -10.01 -6.68
C ARG A 154 -6.19 -10.10 -7.37
N ARG A 155 -6.50 -11.24 -7.97
CA ARG A 155 -7.91 -11.59 -8.21
C ARG A 155 -8.59 -11.79 -6.85
N ILE A 156 -9.87 -11.43 -6.72
CA ILE A 156 -10.56 -11.59 -5.42
C ILE A 156 -10.62 -13.04 -4.94
N SER A 157 -10.59 -14.02 -5.84
CA SER A 157 -10.49 -15.45 -5.52
C SER A 157 -9.18 -15.85 -4.84
N GLU A 158 -8.14 -15.04 -4.98
CA GLU A 158 -6.77 -15.29 -4.50
C GLU A 158 -6.45 -14.46 -3.26
N PHE A 159 -7.39 -13.62 -2.80
CA PHE A 159 -7.22 -12.77 -1.64
C PHE A 159 -7.50 -13.58 -0.36
N SER A 160 -6.45 -13.83 0.42
CA SER A 160 -6.48 -14.68 1.62
C SER A 160 -5.64 -14.09 2.74
N MET A 161 -5.60 -14.75 3.89
CA MET A 161 -4.74 -14.35 5.02
C MET A 161 -3.26 -14.20 4.63
N GLN A 162 -2.77 -14.98 3.68
CA GLN A 162 -1.39 -14.89 3.20
C GLN A 162 -1.09 -13.56 2.51
N ALA A 163 -2.11 -12.95 1.88
CA ALA A 163 -1.98 -11.63 1.26
C ALA A 163 -1.66 -10.54 2.30
N MET A 164 -2.14 -10.68 3.54
CA MET A 164 -1.88 -9.70 4.60
C MET A 164 -0.57 -9.92 5.35
N THR A 165 0.05 -11.11 5.24
CA THR A 165 1.33 -11.38 5.93
C THR A 165 2.55 -10.98 5.12
N GLY A 166 2.38 -10.49 3.88
CA GLY A 166 3.49 -10.12 3.00
C GLY A 166 4.43 -11.28 2.63
N LEU A 167 4.00 -12.52 2.88
CA LEU A 167 4.75 -13.73 2.59
C LEU A 167 4.24 -14.30 1.27
N SER A 168 5.12 -14.33 0.27
CA SER A 168 4.77 -14.77 -1.07
C SER A 168 4.33 -16.23 -1.07
N ALA A 169 3.12 -16.50 -1.56
CA ALA A 169 2.61 -17.88 -1.67
C ALA A 169 3.23 -18.68 -2.83
N GLY A 170 4.29 -18.16 -3.47
CA GLY A 170 5.04 -18.82 -4.55
C GLY A 170 4.42 -18.69 -5.96
N ASN A 171 3.28 -18.03 -6.11
CA ASN A 171 2.55 -17.85 -7.39
C ASN A 171 2.49 -16.38 -7.85
N GLU A 172 3.42 -15.56 -7.40
CA GLU A 172 3.33 -14.10 -7.51
C GLU A 172 4.25 -13.59 -8.60
N ASP A 173 3.72 -12.77 -9.49
CA ASP A 173 4.51 -12.09 -10.50
C ASP A 173 4.93 -10.71 -10.00
N LEU A 174 6.22 -10.43 -10.16
CA LEU A 174 6.79 -9.16 -9.72
C LEU A 174 6.69 -8.13 -10.82
N LEU A 175 6.04 -7.03 -10.50
CA LEU A 175 6.07 -5.84 -11.32
C LEU A 175 7.14 -4.90 -10.79
N PHE A 176 8.26 -4.81 -11.49
CA PHE A 176 9.28 -3.81 -11.19
C PHE A 176 8.76 -2.41 -11.48
N VAL A 177 8.79 -1.54 -10.47
CA VAL A 177 8.39 -0.13 -10.54
C VAL A 177 9.56 0.79 -10.21
N ASP A 178 9.52 2.00 -10.76
CA ASP A 178 10.57 3.00 -10.54
C ASP A 178 10.64 3.38 -9.05
N TRP A 179 11.85 3.52 -8.50
CA TRP A 179 12.04 3.88 -7.09
C TRP A 179 11.36 5.19 -6.71
N ASP A 180 11.28 6.14 -7.64
CA ASP A 180 10.66 7.45 -7.42
C ASP A 180 9.14 7.47 -7.71
N SER A 181 8.53 6.33 -8.09
CA SER A 181 7.08 6.23 -8.33
C SER A 181 6.26 6.02 -7.05
N PHE A 182 6.93 5.76 -5.93
CA PHE A 182 6.36 5.70 -4.60
C PHE A 182 7.43 6.20 -3.61
N THR A 183 7.05 6.36 -2.35
CA THR A 183 8.03 6.45 -1.26
C THR A 183 7.68 5.45 -0.19
N GLU A 184 8.60 5.14 0.73
CA GLU A 184 8.32 4.34 1.90
C GLU A 184 8.69 5.12 3.16
N TYR A 185 7.77 5.22 4.11
CA TYR A 185 7.99 5.84 5.42
C TYR A 185 7.64 4.83 6.52
N ALA A 186 8.57 3.89 6.77
CA ALA A 186 8.39 2.85 7.78
C ALA A 186 9.07 3.22 9.11
N ARG A 187 10.07 4.09 9.06
CA ARG A 187 10.94 4.47 10.19
C ARG A 187 11.25 5.96 10.13
N PRO A 188 11.57 6.62 11.27
CA PRO A 188 11.91 8.03 11.29
C PRO A 188 12.97 8.42 10.26
N GLU A 189 14.02 7.61 10.09
CA GLU A 189 15.12 7.89 9.16
C GLU A 189 14.69 7.92 7.68
N ASP A 190 13.52 7.37 7.35
CA ASP A 190 12.99 7.40 5.98
C ASP A 190 12.34 8.77 5.65
N GLU A 191 12.05 9.63 6.65
CA GLU A 191 11.26 10.87 6.51
C GLU A 191 11.88 11.86 5.52
N ALA A 192 13.18 12.13 5.65
CA ALA A 192 13.87 13.13 4.82
C ALA A 192 13.83 12.76 3.34
N HIS A 193 14.10 11.49 3.02
CA HIS A 193 14.03 10.95 1.66
C HIS A 193 12.59 10.96 1.15
N ALA A 194 11.64 10.49 1.95
CA ALA A 194 10.24 10.47 1.58
C ALA A 194 9.68 11.87 1.30
N ALA A 195 10.04 12.85 2.13
CA ALA A 195 9.68 14.25 1.93
C ALA A 195 10.31 14.84 0.67
N GLU A 196 11.54 14.44 0.31
CA GLU A 196 12.18 14.86 -0.95
C GLU A 196 11.44 14.29 -2.17
N VAL A 197 11.14 12.99 -2.17
CA VAL A 197 10.41 12.34 -3.26
C VAL A 197 9.02 12.95 -3.44
N ILE A 198 8.26 13.14 -2.35
CA ILE A 198 6.92 13.76 -2.39
C ILE A 198 6.98 15.19 -2.94
N ARG A 199 8.00 15.98 -2.56
CA ARG A 199 8.18 17.34 -3.09
C ARG A 199 8.42 17.35 -4.61
N LYS A 200 9.17 16.37 -5.13
CA LYS A 200 9.40 16.23 -6.58
C LYS A 200 8.13 15.91 -7.38
N TRP A 201 7.10 15.33 -6.74
CA TRP A 201 5.83 15.07 -7.42
C TRP A 201 4.96 16.32 -7.61
N LYS A 202 5.20 17.36 -6.80
CA LYS A 202 4.43 18.62 -6.80
C LYS A 202 5.06 19.74 -7.63
N GLY A 203 6.36 19.64 -7.96
CA GLY A 203 7.11 20.61 -8.76
C GLY A 203 7.17 20.24 -10.23
#